data_AF-A0A9D1AGJ2-F1
#
_entry.id   AF-A0A9D1AGJ2-F1
#
_cell.length_a   1.000
_cell.length_b   1.000
_cell.length_c   1.000
_cell.angle_alpha   90.00
_cell.angle_beta   90.00
_cell.angle_gamma   90.00
#
_symmetry.space_group_name_H-M   'P 1'
#
loop_
_entity.id
_entity.type
_entity.pdbx_description
1 polymer ?
#
loop_
_entity_poly.entity_id
_entity_poly.type
_entity_poly.pdbx_seq_one_letter_code
_entity_poly.pdbx_strand_id
1 'polypeptide(L)'
;MRARVFAAMLCAAAIIFACAAAACTGGNAFTFLSVRLRGNGDGTVTARAQNEFDAGSAVIFGTLRIYRSDGQFDDTDYAELAGEVYIADFSEQKTAELTVSAAGGGYFCAELTYIIDGEEQAVLSGTVRYDGEGKRI
;
A
#
# COMPACT_ATOMS: atom_id res chain seq x y z
N MET A 1 16.86 18.79 -53.66
CA MET A 1 17.26 19.32 -52.32
C MET A 1 16.12 19.32 -51.30
N ARG A 2 14.91 19.79 -51.64
CA ARG A 2 13.78 19.92 -50.71
C ARG A 2 13.30 18.60 -50.06
N ALA A 3 13.26 17.51 -50.82
CA ALA A 3 12.83 16.19 -50.29
C ALA A 3 13.78 15.60 -49.23
N ARG A 4 15.09 15.89 -49.32
CA ARG A 4 16.09 15.40 -48.35
C ARG A 4 16.01 16.12 -47.01
N VAL A 5 15.69 17.42 -47.03
CA VAL A 5 15.48 18.22 -45.82
C VAL A 5 14.17 17.81 -45.12
N PHE A 6 13.12 17.54 -45.90
CA PHE A 6 11.84 17.09 -45.35
C PHE A 6 11.95 15.70 -44.69
N ALA A 7 12.66 14.76 -45.33
CA ALA A 7 12.91 13.44 -44.75
C ALA A 7 13.73 13.52 -43.44
N ALA A 8 14.73 14.41 -43.38
CA ALA A 8 15.51 14.61 -42.17
C ALA A 8 14.68 15.19 -41.01
N MET A 9 13.77 16.15 -41.29
CA MET A 9 12.85 16.70 -40.29
C MET A 9 11.83 15.67 -39.80
N LEU A 10 11.31 14.81 -40.69
CA LEU A 10 10.36 13.76 -40.33
C LEU A 10 11.01 12.70 -39.41
N CYS A 11 12.25 12.30 -39.70
CA CYS A 11 13.00 11.39 -38.84
C CYS A 11 13.33 12.01 -37.48
N ALA A 12 13.70 13.28 -37.42
CA ALA A 12 13.95 13.96 -36.15
C ALA A 12 12.67 14.05 -35.29
N ALA A 13 11.52 14.36 -35.90
CA ALA A 13 10.23 14.36 -35.21
C ALA A 13 9.84 12.97 -34.70
N ALA A 14 10.08 11.91 -35.48
CA ALA A 14 9.79 10.53 -35.08
C ALA A 14 10.67 10.07 -33.90
N ILE A 15 11.95 10.46 -33.87
CA ILE A 15 12.86 10.13 -32.77
C ILE A 15 12.44 10.87 -31.49
N ILE A 16 12.08 12.16 -31.58
CA ILE A 16 11.60 12.93 -30.43
C ILE A 16 10.30 12.33 -29.88
N PHE A 17 9.36 11.91 -30.75
CA PHE A 17 8.13 11.23 -30.33
C PHE A 17 8.39 9.86 -29.70
N ALA A 18 9.35 9.08 -30.22
CA ALA A 18 9.73 7.80 -29.64
C ALA A 18 10.39 7.96 -28.25
N CYS A 19 11.22 8.99 -28.08
CA CYS A 19 11.81 9.32 -26.78
C CYS A 19 10.78 9.86 -25.79
N ALA A 20 9.78 10.64 -26.23
CA ALA A 20 8.69 11.11 -25.39
C ALA A 20 7.74 9.98 -24.98
N ALA A 21 7.46 9.03 -25.88
CA ALA A 21 6.66 7.85 -25.57
C ALA A 21 7.38 6.89 -24.59
N ALA A 22 8.71 6.81 -24.67
CA ALA A 22 9.53 6.07 -23.71
C ALA A 22 9.68 6.77 -22.34
N ALA A 23 9.36 8.06 -22.24
CA ALA A 23 9.27 8.76 -20.95
C ALA A 23 7.94 8.54 -20.23
N CYS A 24 6.94 7.97 -20.91
CA CYS A 24 5.70 7.44 -20.31
C CYS A 24 5.87 5.96 -19.89
N THR A 25 7.04 5.57 -19.40
CA THR A 25 7.26 4.23 -18.86
C THR A 25 6.62 4.11 -17.49
N GLY A 26 5.46 3.45 -17.45
CA GLY A 26 4.95 2.69 -16.30
C GLY A 26 4.60 3.52 -15.07
N GLY A 27 3.34 3.94 -14.98
CA GLY A 27 2.70 4.34 -13.73
C GLY A 27 1.49 3.46 -13.46
N ASN A 28 0.88 3.61 -12.30
CA ASN A 28 -0.40 2.98 -12.02
C ASN A 28 -1.54 3.93 -12.35
N ALA A 29 -2.35 3.58 -13.34
CA ALA A 29 -3.54 4.37 -13.69
C ALA A 29 -4.61 4.30 -12.60
N PHE A 30 -4.68 3.17 -11.88
CA PHE A 30 -5.56 3.00 -10.75
C PHE A 30 -5.07 1.86 -9.84
N THR A 31 -5.12 2.07 -8.53
CA THR A 31 -4.82 1.06 -7.52
C THR A 31 -5.83 1.19 -6.39
N PHE A 32 -6.41 0.07 -5.98
CA PHE A 32 -7.29 -0.04 -4.83
C PHE A 32 -6.71 -1.04 -3.85
N LEU A 33 -6.16 -0.51 -2.75
CA LEU A 33 -5.64 -1.29 -1.64
C LEU A 33 -6.61 -1.19 -0.46
N SER A 34 -6.77 -2.28 0.28
CA SER A 34 -7.54 -2.32 1.51
C SER A 34 -6.71 -2.88 2.66
N VAL A 35 -6.98 -2.39 3.87
CA VAL A 35 -6.41 -2.96 5.09
C VAL A 35 -7.53 -3.25 6.08
N ARG A 36 -7.50 -4.43 6.70
CA ARG A 36 -8.56 -4.90 7.59
C ARG A 36 -7.96 -5.59 8.79
N LEU A 37 -8.62 -5.46 9.95
CA LEU A 37 -8.28 -6.16 11.17
C LEU A 37 -9.24 -7.32 11.42
N ARG A 38 -8.69 -8.43 11.94
CA ARG A 38 -9.44 -9.56 12.44
C ARG A 38 -8.85 -9.99 13.78
N GLY A 39 -9.71 -10.18 14.76
CA GLY A 39 -9.36 -10.85 16.00
C GLY A 39 -9.49 -12.37 15.82
N ASN A 40 -8.49 -13.14 16.24
CA ASN A 40 -8.42 -14.57 15.95
C ASN A 40 -9.06 -15.47 17.03
N GLY A 41 -9.40 -14.92 18.21
CA GLY A 41 -9.98 -15.70 19.31
C GLY A 41 -8.99 -16.59 20.07
N ASP A 42 -7.69 -16.43 19.81
CA ASP A 42 -6.58 -17.16 20.42
C ASP A 42 -5.60 -16.24 21.17
N GLY A 43 -6.04 -15.01 21.47
CA GLY A 43 -5.20 -13.97 22.07
C GLY A 43 -4.37 -13.18 21.06
N THR A 44 -4.69 -13.26 19.76
CA THR A 44 -4.00 -12.49 18.71
C THR A 44 -4.96 -11.68 17.82
N VAL A 45 -4.41 -10.62 17.22
CA VAL A 45 -5.05 -9.81 16.18
C VAL A 45 -4.20 -9.86 14.91
N THR A 46 -4.84 -10.10 13.77
CA THR A 46 -4.21 -10.10 12.44
C THR A 46 -4.69 -8.89 11.64
N ALA A 47 -3.75 -8.12 11.12
CA ALA A 47 -4.00 -7.20 10.02
C ALA A 47 -3.78 -7.92 8.70
N ARG A 48 -4.66 -7.67 7.74
CA ARG A 48 -4.57 -8.16 6.37
C ARG A 48 -4.65 -6.97 5.44
N ALA A 49 -3.56 -6.71 4.74
CA ALA A 49 -3.53 -5.82 3.60
C ALA A 49 -3.84 -6.61 2.33
N GLN A 50 -4.62 -6.04 1.41
CA GLN A 50 -4.96 -6.65 0.13
C GLN A 50 -4.89 -5.61 -0.99
N ASN A 51 -4.23 -5.97 -2.08
CA ASN A 51 -4.38 -5.33 -3.38
C ASN A 51 -5.63 -5.91 -4.03
N GLU A 52 -6.73 -5.17 -3.94
CA GLU A 52 -8.05 -5.59 -4.42
C GLU A 52 -8.12 -5.45 -5.94
N PHE A 53 -7.46 -4.42 -6.49
CA PHE A 53 -7.41 -4.17 -7.91
C PHE A 53 -6.27 -3.20 -8.24
N ASP A 54 -5.53 -3.50 -9.30
CA ASP A 54 -4.54 -2.60 -9.91
C ASP A 54 -4.67 -2.60 -11.44
N ALA A 55 -4.57 -1.41 -12.02
CA ALA A 55 -4.50 -1.19 -13.44
C ALA A 55 -3.23 -0.40 -13.74
N GLY A 56 -2.15 -1.12 -13.98
CA GLY A 56 -0.85 -0.54 -14.29
C GLY A 56 0.26 -1.57 -14.28
N SER A 57 1.49 -1.10 -14.39
CA SER A 57 2.68 -1.95 -14.41
C SER A 57 3.73 -1.53 -13.38
N ALA A 58 3.37 -0.63 -12.46
CA ALA A 58 4.30 -0.15 -11.44
C ALA A 58 4.33 -1.12 -10.26
N VAL A 59 5.55 -1.46 -9.82
CA VAL A 59 5.76 -2.23 -8.60
C VAL A 59 5.35 -1.38 -7.40
N ILE A 60 4.48 -1.92 -6.55
CA ILE A 60 4.00 -1.25 -5.35
C ILE A 60 4.76 -1.78 -4.14
N PHE A 61 5.61 -0.96 -3.54
CA PHE A 61 6.28 -1.26 -2.27
C PHE A 61 5.41 -0.76 -1.12
N GLY A 62 5.41 -1.46 0.01
CA GLY A 62 4.68 -0.98 1.19
C GLY A 62 5.15 -1.59 2.50
N THR A 63 4.64 -1.03 3.59
CA THR A 63 4.82 -1.53 4.94
C THR A 63 3.47 -1.62 5.62
N LEU A 64 3.12 -2.81 6.09
CA LEU A 64 1.93 -3.04 6.90
C LEU A 64 2.31 -2.95 8.38
N ARG A 65 1.60 -2.12 9.14
CA ARG A 65 1.79 -1.91 10.58
C ARG A 65 0.52 -2.20 11.36
N ILE A 66 0.68 -2.63 12.60
CA ILE A 66 -0.40 -2.67 13.59
C ILE A 66 -0.02 -1.76 14.74
N TYR A 67 -0.95 -0.88 15.11
CA TYR A 67 -0.87 0.00 16.26
C TYR A 67 -1.83 -0.46 17.35
N ARG A 68 -1.47 -0.23 18.61
CA ARG A 68 -2.23 -0.56 19.81
C ARG A 68 -2.30 0.64 20.75
N SER A 69 -3.42 0.79 21.45
CA SER A 69 -3.51 1.68 22.62
C SER A 69 -4.47 1.11 23.65
N ASP A 70 -4.28 1.45 24.92
CA ASP A 70 -5.22 1.11 25.98
C ASP A 70 -6.50 1.99 25.90
N GLY A 71 -6.42 3.17 25.29
CA GLY A 71 -7.54 4.09 25.04
C GLY A 71 -7.97 4.12 23.58
N GLN A 72 -9.19 4.61 23.31
CA GLN A 72 -9.62 4.85 21.92
C GLN A 72 -8.79 5.98 21.31
N PHE A 73 -8.44 5.83 20.04
CA PHE A 73 -7.70 6.81 19.26
C PHE A 73 -8.23 6.89 17.82
N ASP A 74 -8.05 8.06 17.22
CA ASP A 74 -8.48 8.37 15.86
C ASP A 74 -7.31 8.39 14.86
N ASP A 75 -6.06 8.49 15.35
CA ASP A 75 -4.83 8.51 14.57
C ASP A 75 -3.71 7.66 15.20
N THR A 76 -2.62 7.44 14.47
CA THR A 76 -1.51 6.59 14.91
C THR A 76 -0.48 7.33 15.77
N ASP A 77 -0.57 8.66 15.90
CA ASP A 77 0.43 9.50 16.58
C ASP A 77 0.56 9.18 18.08
N TYR A 78 -0.55 8.77 18.71
CA TYR A 78 -0.60 8.44 20.14
C TYR A 78 -0.69 6.94 20.41
N ALA A 79 -0.55 6.11 19.37
CA ALA A 79 -0.65 4.65 19.47
C ALA A 79 0.73 4.00 19.49
N GLU A 80 0.86 2.92 20.25
CA GLU A 80 2.07 2.10 20.30
C GLU A 80 2.16 1.20 19.06
N LEU A 81 3.32 1.19 18.39
CA LEU A 81 3.58 0.24 17.31
C LEU A 81 3.69 -1.18 17.88
N ALA A 82 2.71 -2.03 17.58
CA ALA A 82 2.68 -3.42 18.01
C ALA A 82 3.46 -4.36 17.08
N GLY A 83 3.57 -4.01 15.80
CA GLY A 83 4.36 -4.76 14.83
C GLY A 83 4.34 -4.14 13.43
N GLU A 84 5.29 -4.57 12.60
CA GLU A 84 5.37 -4.16 11.20
C GLU A 84 5.94 -5.27 10.31
N VAL A 85 5.60 -5.23 9.02
CA VAL A 85 6.18 -6.09 7.98
C VAL A 85 6.32 -5.32 6.68
N TYR A 86 7.50 -5.45 6.05
CA TYR A 86 7.77 -4.88 4.74
C TYR A 86 7.27 -5.79 3.62
N ILE A 87 6.74 -5.16 2.57
CA ILE A 87 6.17 -5.80 1.39
C ILE A 87 6.95 -5.29 0.17
N ALA A 88 7.74 -6.18 -0.41
CA ALA A 88 8.62 -5.84 -1.52
C ALA A 88 7.89 -5.69 -2.87
N ASP A 89 6.76 -6.39 -3.07
CA ASP A 89 5.99 -6.30 -4.31
C ASP A 89 4.52 -6.63 -4.03
N PHE A 90 3.72 -5.60 -3.78
CA PHE A 90 2.29 -5.73 -3.51
C PHE A 90 1.45 -5.90 -4.79
N SER A 91 2.02 -5.59 -5.95
CA SER A 91 1.44 -5.89 -7.26
C SER A 91 1.42 -7.40 -7.52
N GLU A 92 2.47 -8.14 -7.14
CA GLU A 92 2.58 -9.59 -7.32
C GLU A 92 1.99 -10.38 -6.15
N GLN A 93 2.34 -10.06 -4.90
CA GLN A 93 1.91 -10.84 -3.73
C GLN A 93 0.41 -10.76 -3.46
N LYS A 94 -0.23 -9.67 -3.91
CA LYS A 94 -1.65 -9.29 -3.72
C LYS A 94 -2.17 -9.21 -2.29
N THR A 95 -1.49 -9.82 -1.32
CA THR A 95 -1.91 -9.90 0.07
C THR A 95 -0.70 -9.96 0.99
N ALA A 96 -0.80 -9.31 2.14
CA ALA A 96 0.16 -9.41 3.23
C ALA A 96 -0.60 -9.49 4.56
N GLU A 97 -0.09 -10.30 5.48
CA GLU A 97 -0.67 -10.47 6.81
C GLU A 97 0.39 -10.24 7.87
N LEU A 98 -0.04 -9.62 8.97
CA LEU A 98 0.78 -9.39 10.16
C LEU A 98 -0.08 -9.75 11.37
N THR A 99 0.44 -10.59 12.26
CA THR A 99 -0.26 -11.02 13.48
C THR A 99 0.52 -10.56 14.69
N VAL A 100 -0.18 -9.93 15.63
CA VAL A 100 0.38 -9.45 16.91
C VAL A 100 -0.42 -9.99 18.08
N SER A 101 0.21 -9.98 19.27
CA SER A 101 -0.46 -10.35 20.52
C SER A 101 -1.55 -9.34 20.88
N ALA A 102 -2.69 -9.84 21.32
CA ALA A 102 -3.80 -9.08 21.92
C ALA A 102 -3.76 -9.11 23.45
N ALA A 103 -2.71 -9.65 24.07
CA ALA A 103 -2.64 -9.84 25.51
C ALA A 103 -2.93 -8.54 26.27
N GLY A 104 -3.84 -8.59 27.25
CA GLY A 104 -4.31 -7.42 27.99
C GLY A 104 -5.43 -6.63 27.30
N GLY A 105 -5.76 -6.95 26.04
CA GLY A 105 -6.74 -6.24 25.23
C GLY A 105 -6.27 -4.85 24.81
N GLY A 106 -7.17 -4.11 24.16
CA GLY A 106 -6.93 -2.73 23.76
C GLY A 106 -7.69 -2.34 22.49
N TYR A 107 -7.41 -1.13 22.03
CA TYR A 107 -7.82 -0.61 20.73
C TYR A 107 -6.68 -0.83 19.73
N PHE A 108 -7.02 -1.28 18.53
CA PHE A 108 -6.07 -1.61 17.49
C PHE A 108 -6.46 -0.93 16.18
N CYS A 109 -5.45 -0.52 15.41
CA CYS A 109 -5.58 -0.01 14.05
C CYS A 109 -4.49 -0.63 13.18
N ALA A 110 -4.78 -0.91 11.91
CA ALA A 110 -3.80 -1.32 10.92
C ALA A 110 -3.57 -0.19 9.92
N GLU A 111 -2.32 -0.01 9.51
CA GLU A 111 -1.92 0.95 8.50
C GLU A 111 -1.12 0.25 7.40
N LEU A 112 -1.45 0.51 6.14
CA LEU A 112 -0.60 0.20 5.02
C LEU A 112 -0.04 1.52 4.46
N THR A 113 1.24 1.79 4.67
CA THR A 113 1.97 2.82 3.93
C THR A 113 2.51 2.21 2.66
N TYR A 114 2.39 2.88 1.52
CA TYR A 114 2.89 2.37 0.24
C TYR A 114 3.35 3.51 -0.65
N ILE A 115 4.23 3.17 -1.61
CA ILE A 115 4.74 4.12 -2.60
C ILE A 115 4.16 3.75 -3.96
N ILE A 116 3.52 4.73 -4.61
CA ILE A 116 2.95 4.61 -5.95
C ILE A 116 3.30 5.86 -6.74
N ASP A 117 3.81 5.70 -7.96
CA ASP A 117 4.23 6.80 -8.83
C ASP A 117 5.15 7.84 -8.16
N GLY A 118 5.96 7.39 -7.19
CA GLY A 118 6.91 8.22 -6.44
C GLY A 118 6.31 8.98 -5.25
N GLU A 119 5.01 8.83 -5.00
CA GLU A 119 4.33 9.42 -3.85
C GLU A 119 4.07 8.37 -2.76
N GLU A 120 4.29 8.77 -1.51
CA GLU A 120 3.91 7.98 -0.35
C GLU A 120 2.43 8.19 -0.04
N GLN A 121 1.71 7.10 0.17
CA GLN A 121 0.30 7.07 0.47
C GLN A 121 0.06 6.15 1.66
N ALA A 122 -1.06 6.34 2.36
CA ALA A 122 -1.44 5.52 3.50
C ALA A 122 -2.93 5.15 3.46
N VAL A 123 -3.23 3.91 3.82
CA VAL A 123 -4.59 3.43 4.06
C VAL A 123 -4.66 2.86 5.47
N LEU A 124 -5.59 3.39 6.27
CA LEU A 124 -5.83 2.96 7.63
C LEU A 124 -7.11 2.13 7.72
N SER A 125 -7.13 1.13 8.61
CA SER A 125 -8.38 0.53 9.05
C SER A 125 -9.10 1.46 10.03
N GLY A 126 -10.37 1.18 10.31
CA GLY A 126 -10.99 1.73 11.52
C GLY A 126 -10.28 1.22 12.78
N THR A 127 -10.31 2.01 13.84
CA THR A 127 -9.90 1.59 15.18
C THR A 127 -10.94 0.60 15.75
N VAL A 128 -10.48 -0.56 16.20
CA VAL A 128 -11.34 -1.64 16.71
C VAL A 128 -10.84 -2.09 18.07
N ARG A 129 -11.77 -2.29 19.01
CA ARG A 129 -11.45 -2.85 20.32
C ARG A 129 -11.45 -4.37 20.29
N TYR A 130 -10.41 -4.96 20.88
CA TYR A 130 -10.31 -6.40 21.12
C TYR A 130 -10.05 -6.67 22.60
N ASP A 131 -10.56 -7.80 23.11
CA ASP A 131 -10.21 -8.29 24.44
C ASP A 131 -8.88 -9.08 24.43
N GLY A 132 -8.48 -9.56 25.61
CA GLY A 132 -7.25 -10.34 25.78
C GLY A 132 -7.25 -11.71 25.07
N GLU A 133 -8.41 -12.18 24.63
CA GLU A 133 -8.57 -13.39 23.82
C GLU A 133 -8.55 -13.07 22.32
N GLY A 134 -8.38 -11.80 21.94
CA GLY A 134 -8.41 -11.37 20.55
C GLY A 134 -9.83 -11.43 19.96
N LYS A 135 -10.88 -11.34 20.77
CA LYS A 135 -12.26 -11.21 20.29
C LYS A 135 -12.65 -9.74 20.21
N ARG A 136 -13.33 -9.37 19.12
CA ARG A 136 -13.84 -8.00 18.91
C ARG A 136 -14.93 -7.67 19.92
N ILE A 137 -14.88 -6.48 20.50
CA ILE A 137 -15.85 -5.93 21.45
C ILE A 137 -16.45 -4.61 20.96
#